data_AF-A0A9E1MVD8-F1
#
_entry.id   AF-A0A9E1MVD8-F1
#
_cell.length_a   1.000
_cell.length_b   1.000
_cell.length_c   1.000
_cell.angle_alpha   90.00
_cell.angle_beta   90.00
_cell.angle_gamma   90.00
#
_symmetry.space_group_name_H-M   'P 1'
#
loop_
_entity.id
_entity.type
_entity.pdbx_description
1 polymer ?
#
loop_
_entity_poly.entity_id
_entity_poly.type
_entity_poly.pdbx_seq_one_letter_code
_entity_poly.pdbx_strand_id
1 'polypeptide(L)'
;MYQRLPLAALTLALVACQANPLENLRSEGLTNKALPPQLVINEVGKLTASDGALVDYYGHSVGRAGDLNGDGFDDVVVGAFFDDDNGQNSGSAYVYLGSTT
;
A
#
# COMPACT_ATOMS: atom_id res chain seq x y z
N MET A 1 31.72 -13.92 -10.25
CA MET A 1 31.19 -14.52 -11.49
C MET A 1 29.68 -14.46 -11.42
N TYR A 2 29.06 -13.45 -12.04
CA TYR A 2 27.60 -13.38 -12.17
C TYR A 2 27.15 -14.42 -13.20
N GLN A 3 26.44 -15.46 -12.77
CA GLN A 3 25.83 -16.40 -13.69
C GLN A 3 24.63 -15.72 -14.36
N ARG A 4 24.77 -15.46 -15.66
CA ARG A 4 23.71 -14.98 -16.54
C ARG A 4 22.59 -16.02 -16.59
N LEU A 5 21.41 -15.67 -16.10
CA LEU A 5 20.19 -16.43 -16.35
C LEU A 5 19.82 -16.35 -17.84
N PRO A 6 19.41 -17.46 -18.48
CA PRO A 6 19.10 -17.49 -19.92
C PRO A 6 17.78 -16.77 -20.23
N LEU A 7 17.78 -16.08 -21.39
CA LEU A 7 16.75 -15.20 -21.93
C LEU A 7 15.37 -15.86 -22.22
N ALA A 8 15.18 -17.14 -21.85
CA ALA A 8 13.93 -17.87 -22.04
C ALA A 8 12.92 -17.71 -20.90
N ALA A 9 13.31 -17.11 -19.76
CA ALA A 9 12.39 -16.86 -18.64
C ALA A 9 11.56 -15.56 -18.78
N LEU A 10 11.84 -14.75 -19.81
CA LEU A 10 11.23 -13.42 -19.94
C LEU A 10 9.94 -13.38 -20.77
N THR A 11 9.56 -14.50 -21.42
CA THR A 11 8.40 -14.53 -22.33
C THR A 11 7.12 -15.08 -21.70
N LEU A 12 7.16 -15.57 -20.45
CA LEU A 12 5.98 -16.18 -19.80
C LEU A 12 5.28 -15.27 -18.79
N ALA A 13 5.79 -14.06 -18.53
CA ALA A 13 5.18 -13.13 -17.58
C ALA A 13 4.13 -12.18 -18.20
N LEU A 14 3.96 -12.18 -19.55
CA LEU A 14 3.10 -11.20 -20.23
C LEU A 14 1.76 -11.74 -20.75
N VAL A 15 1.48 -13.05 -20.61
CA VAL A 15 0.23 -13.67 -21.09
C VAL A 15 -0.60 -14.24 -19.93
N ALA A 16 -0.70 -13.50 -18.83
CA ALA A 16 -1.69 -13.75 -17.77
C ALA A 16 -2.59 -12.53 -17.47
N CYS A 17 -2.38 -11.40 -18.16
CA CYS A 17 -3.13 -10.15 -17.93
C CYS A 17 -4.47 -10.07 -18.68
N GLN A 18 -4.91 -11.13 -19.37
CA GLN A 18 -6.22 -11.13 -20.05
C GLN A 18 -7.02 -12.43 -19.86
N ALA A 19 -6.76 -13.19 -18.81
CA ALA A 19 -7.79 -14.11 -18.34
C ALA A 19 -8.69 -13.32 -17.39
N ASN A 20 -9.87 -12.89 -17.86
CA ASN A 20 -10.95 -12.52 -16.96
C ASN A 20 -11.08 -13.66 -15.93
N PRO A 21 -10.86 -13.41 -14.63
CA PRO A 21 -10.85 -14.47 -13.63
C PRO A 21 -12.20 -15.20 -13.54
N LEU A 22 -13.26 -14.63 -14.14
CA LEU A 22 -14.60 -15.18 -14.21
C LEU A 22 -14.82 -16.21 -15.34
N GLU A 23 -14.07 -16.16 -16.44
CA GLU A 23 -14.29 -17.09 -17.58
C GLU A 23 -13.54 -18.41 -17.41
N ASN A 24 -12.43 -18.42 -16.66
CA ASN A 24 -11.72 -19.64 -16.31
C ASN A 24 -12.41 -20.47 -15.19
N LEU A 25 -13.56 -20.01 -14.69
CA LEU A 25 -14.34 -20.70 -13.66
C LEU A 25 -15.44 -21.60 -14.23
N ARG A 26 -15.69 -21.57 -15.55
CA ARG A 26 -16.79 -22.32 -16.19
C ARG A 26 -16.36 -23.65 -16.84
N SER A 27 -15.07 -23.89 -17.08
CA SER A 27 -14.59 -25.12 -17.74
C SER A 27 -13.97 -26.15 -16.80
N GLU A 28 -13.65 -25.78 -15.56
CA GLU A 28 -13.16 -26.68 -14.52
C GLU A 28 -14.32 -26.90 -13.54
N GLY A 29 -14.83 -28.12 -13.40
CA GLY A 29 -15.94 -28.46 -12.51
C GLY A 29 -15.66 -28.21 -11.01
N LEU A 30 -15.61 -26.94 -10.62
CA LEU A 30 -15.24 -26.45 -9.30
C LEU A 30 -16.49 -26.22 -8.45
N THR A 31 -17.22 -27.29 -8.13
CA THR A 31 -18.39 -27.19 -7.24
C THR A 31 -18.02 -26.96 -5.76
N ASN A 32 -16.74 -26.66 -5.47
CA ASN A 32 -16.19 -26.52 -4.13
C ASN A 32 -14.86 -25.73 -4.09
N LYS A 33 -14.54 -24.94 -5.12
CA LYS A 33 -13.46 -23.94 -4.98
C LYS A 33 -14.02 -22.81 -4.15
N ALA A 34 -13.61 -22.75 -2.88
CA ALA A 34 -13.84 -21.60 -2.04
C ALA A 34 -13.54 -20.34 -2.87
N LEU A 35 -14.53 -19.46 -2.98
CA LEU A 35 -14.32 -18.14 -3.56
C LEU A 35 -13.07 -17.57 -2.86
N PRO A 36 -12.13 -16.94 -3.60
CA PRO A 36 -11.03 -16.26 -2.95
C PRO A 36 -11.62 -15.35 -1.87
N PRO A 37 -10.99 -15.25 -0.68
CA PRO A 37 -11.43 -14.31 0.33
C PRO A 37 -11.59 -12.95 -0.36
N GLN A 38 -12.84 -12.48 -0.41
CA GLN A 38 -13.14 -11.16 -0.90
C GLN A 38 -12.35 -10.20 -0.01
N LEU A 39 -11.59 -9.29 -0.62
CA LEU A 39 -10.84 -8.30 0.13
C LEU A 39 -11.82 -7.52 1.00
N VAL A 40 -11.81 -7.79 2.31
CA VAL A 40 -12.64 -7.05 3.26
C VAL A 40 -11.91 -5.74 3.55
N ILE A 41 -12.31 -4.68 2.84
CA ILE A 41 -11.86 -3.31 3.12
C ILE A 41 -12.78 -2.68 4.17
N ASN A 42 -12.26 -2.49 5.37
CA ASN A 42 -12.94 -1.76 6.44
C ASN A 42 -12.12 -0.52 6.79
N GLU A 43 -12.81 0.58 7.10
CA GLU A 43 -12.16 1.72 7.75
C GLU A 43 -11.79 1.31 9.18
N VAL A 44 -10.49 1.28 9.46
CA VAL A 44 -9.96 0.95 10.80
C VAL A 44 -9.83 2.20 11.67
N GLY A 45 -9.74 3.38 11.05
CA GLY A 45 -9.70 4.66 11.73
C GLY A 45 -9.24 5.78 10.81
N LYS A 46 -9.43 7.01 11.27
CA LYS A 46 -8.95 8.22 10.59
C LYS A 46 -7.52 8.54 11.04
N LEU A 47 -6.64 8.81 10.09
CA LEU A 47 -5.35 9.44 10.37
C LEU A 47 -5.54 10.95 10.42
N THR A 48 -5.13 11.61 11.51
CA THR A 48 -5.28 13.06 11.71
C THR A 48 -4.00 13.66 12.27
N ALA A 49 -3.55 14.78 11.71
CA ALA A 49 -2.51 15.60 12.32
C ALA A 49 -2.91 16.06 13.73
N SER A 50 -1.97 16.06 14.65
CA SER A 50 -2.13 16.53 16.05
C SER A 50 -2.45 18.02 16.16
N ASP A 51 -2.01 18.77 15.16
CA ASP A 51 -1.98 20.23 15.04
C ASP A 51 -2.73 20.71 13.80
N GLY A 52 -3.37 19.80 13.04
CA GLY A 52 -3.83 20.08 11.69
C GLY A 52 -4.67 21.34 11.56
N ALA A 53 -4.25 22.25 10.70
CA ALA A 53 -4.92 23.48 10.35
C ALA A 53 -5.51 23.44 8.94
N LEU A 54 -6.32 24.44 8.64
CA LEU A 54 -6.85 24.63 7.30
C LEU A 54 -5.68 24.99 6.37
N VAL A 55 -5.68 24.37 5.18
CA VAL A 55 -4.71 24.65 4.10
C VAL A 55 -3.32 24.02 4.30
N ASP A 56 -3.04 23.28 5.38
CA ASP A 56 -1.76 22.54 5.48
C ASP A 56 -1.65 21.37 4.50
N TYR A 57 -2.79 20.96 3.92
CA TYR A 57 -2.94 19.81 3.03
C TYR A 57 -2.37 18.51 3.62
N TYR A 58 -2.61 18.31 4.92
CA TYR A 58 -2.39 17.01 5.56
C TYR A 58 -3.09 15.89 4.77
N GLY A 59 -2.34 14.83 4.45
CA GLY A 59 -2.85 13.71 3.66
C GLY A 59 -2.64 13.86 2.15
N HIS A 60 -2.01 14.93 1.68
CA HIS A 60 -1.70 15.11 0.25
C HIS A 60 -0.79 14.00 -0.31
N SER A 61 0.12 13.49 0.52
CA SER A 61 0.96 12.34 0.19
C SER A 61 0.99 11.35 1.34
N VAL A 62 0.95 10.05 1.00
CA VAL A 62 1.05 8.93 1.94
C VAL A 62 2.05 7.94 1.37
N GLY A 63 2.94 7.42 2.22
CA GLY A 63 3.94 6.43 1.83
C GLY A 63 4.22 5.40 2.93
N ARG A 64 4.67 4.21 2.52
CA ARG A 64 5.23 3.22 3.46
C ARG A 64 6.61 3.68 3.90
N ALA A 65 6.84 3.67 5.22
CA ALA A 65 8.10 4.07 5.83
C ALA A 65 9.03 2.89 6.13
N GLY A 66 8.49 1.67 6.13
CA GLY A 66 9.13 0.51 6.77
C GLY A 66 8.97 0.57 8.29
N ASP A 67 9.63 -0.32 9.01
CA ASP A 67 9.64 -0.36 10.47
C ASP A 67 10.67 0.65 11.03
N LEU A 68 10.19 1.81 11.52
CA LEU A 68 11.04 2.89 12.04
C LEU A 68 11.35 2.73 13.53
N ASN A 69 10.53 1.99 14.28
CA ASN A 69 10.66 1.85 15.73
C ASN A 69 11.23 0.48 16.17
N GLY A 70 11.38 -0.47 15.24
CA GLY A 70 11.94 -1.81 15.46
C GLY A 70 10.96 -2.82 16.05
N ASP A 71 9.65 -2.63 15.90
CA ASP A 71 8.63 -3.52 16.46
C ASP A 71 8.20 -4.67 15.53
N GLY A 72 8.72 -4.70 14.31
CA GLY A 72 8.44 -5.71 13.29
C GLY A 72 7.21 -5.41 12.43
N PHE A 73 6.61 -4.22 12.54
CA PHE A 73 5.50 -3.77 11.71
C PHE A 73 5.91 -2.59 10.83
N ASP A 74 5.37 -2.53 9.60
CA ASP A 74 5.62 -1.39 8.72
C ASP A 74 4.84 -0.15 9.18
N ASP A 75 5.54 0.98 9.26
CA ASP A 75 4.98 2.29 9.57
C ASP A 75 4.58 3.06 8.32
N VAL A 76 3.81 4.14 8.53
CA VAL A 76 3.29 5.01 7.49
C VAL A 76 3.71 6.46 7.75
N VAL A 77 4.14 7.16 6.69
CA VAL A 77 4.34 8.61 6.71
C VAL A 77 3.22 9.31 5.93
N VAL A 78 2.70 10.39 6.50
CA VAL A 78 1.71 11.27 5.88
C VAL A 78 2.27 12.70 5.84
N GLY A 79 2.23 13.34 4.66
CA GLY A 79 2.71 14.70 4.47
C GLY A 79 1.62 15.77 4.64
N ALA A 80 2.02 16.94 5.15
CA ALA A 80 1.28 18.20 5.13
C ALA A 80 2.19 19.29 4.55
N PHE A 81 2.12 19.52 3.24
CA PHE A 81 3.17 20.26 2.53
C PHE A 81 3.11 21.79 2.68
N PHE A 82 2.04 22.32 3.27
CA PHE A 82 1.88 23.75 3.59
C PHE A 82 1.80 24.02 5.09
N ASP A 83 2.16 23.04 5.92
CA ASP A 83 2.24 23.26 7.35
C ASP A 83 3.24 24.37 7.71
N ASP A 84 2.89 25.16 8.73
CA ASP A 84 3.55 26.42 9.07
C ASP A 84 4.33 26.37 10.41
N ASP A 85 4.38 25.21 11.07
CA ASP A 85 4.96 25.07 12.42
C ASP A 85 6.44 25.48 12.50
N ASN A 86 7.19 25.36 11.39
CA ASN A 86 8.58 25.78 11.28
C ASN A 86 8.78 26.95 10.28
N GLY A 87 7.75 27.76 10.09
CA GLY A 87 7.74 28.90 9.16
C GLY A 87 6.82 28.70 7.97
N GLN A 88 6.56 29.78 7.24
CA GLN A 88 5.55 29.79 6.17
C GLN A 88 5.82 28.73 5.09
N ASN A 89 4.84 27.84 4.89
CA ASN A 89 4.85 26.67 4.01
C ASN A 89 6.08 25.79 4.18
N SER A 90 6.58 25.66 5.41
CA SER A 90 7.76 24.83 5.71
C SER A 90 7.51 23.34 5.51
N GLY A 91 6.25 22.93 5.69
CA GLY A 91 5.79 21.56 5.56
C GLY A 91 6.16 20.68 6.74
N SER A 92 5.31 19.68 6.99
CA SER A 92 5.46 18.70 8.05
C SER A 92 5.21 17.28 7.56
N ALA A 93 5.74 16.31 8.29
CA ALA A 93 5.54 14.89 8.07
C ALA A 93 5.17 14.20 9.39
N TYR A 94 4.12 13.39 9.34
CA TYR A 94 3.57 12.68 10.49
C TYR A 94 3.82 11.19 10.30
N VAL A 95 4.32 10.53 11.35
CA VAL A 95 4.59 9.09 11.37
C VAL A 95 3.49 8.40 12.17
N TYR A 96 2.89 7.37 11.59
CA TYR A 96 1.95 6.47 12.25
C TYR A 96 2.58 5.10 12.37
N LEU A 97 2.71 4.63 13.61
CA LEU A 97 3.34 3.36 13.92
C LEU A 97 2.37 2.20 13.64
N GLY A 98 2.87 1.16 12.98
CA GLY A 98 2.19 -0.12 12.87
C GLY A 98 2.08 -0.80 14.23
N SER A 99 1.15 -1.75 14.38
CA SER A 99 1.07 -2.62 15.55
C SER A 99 0.15 -3.82 15.28
N THR A 100 0.21 -4.82 16.17
CA THR A 100 -0.80 -5.88 16.22
C THR A 100 -2.14 -5.33 16.68
N THR A 101 -3.22 -5.77 16.01
CA THR A 101 -4.61 -5.48 16.39
C THR A 101 -5.06 -6.26 17.61
#